data_AF-A0A7T3V5N6-F1
#
_entry.id   AF-A0A7T3V5N6-F1
#
_cell.length_a   1.000
_cell.length_b   1.000
_cell.length_c   1.000
_cell.angle_alpha   90.00
_cell.angle_beta   90.00
_cell.angle_gamma   90.00
#
_symmetry.space_group_name_H-M   'P 1'
#
loop_
_entity.id
_entity.type
_entity.pdbx_description
1 polymer ?
#
loop_
_entity_poly.entity_id
_entity_poly.type
_entity_poly.pdbx_seq_one_letter_code
_entity_poly.pdbx_strand_id
1 'polypeptide(L)' 'METDNEIKVDETKVEALTRKIILMENMNLKTHNKSDPQMISDIQKAIEEAVQCYSNQ' A
#
# COMPACT_ATOMS: atom_id res chain seq x y z
N MET A 1 -20.77 27.35 1.23
CA MET A 1 -20.55 26.14 2.05
C MET A 1 -19.72 25.21 1.19
N GLU A 2 -18.40 25.28 1.32
CA GLU A 2 -17.49 24.36 0.63
C GLU A 2 -17.04 23.34 1.68
N THR A 3 -17.40 22.09 1.46
CA THR A 3 -16.95 20.97 2.30
C THR A 3 -15.57 20.56 1.79
N ASP A 4 -14.54 21.21 2.30
CA ASP A 4 -13.15 20.73 2.18
C ASP A 4 -13.02 19.40 2.95
N ASN A 5 -13.44 18.32 2.30
CA ASN A 5 -12.99 16.98 2.64
C ASN A 5 -11.58 16.82 2.08
N GLU A 6 -10.64 17.61 2.58
CA GLU A 6 -9.23 17.48 2.28
C GLU A 6 -8.78 16.13 2.85
N ILE A 7 -8.68 15.10 2.01
CA ILE A 7 -8.13 13.81 2.39
C ILE A 7 -6.66 14.04 2.71
N LYS A 8 -6.36 14.14 4.01
CA LYS A 8 -4.98 14.26 4.49
C LYS A 8 -4.25 12.95 4.22
N VAL A 9 -3.39 12.97 3.21
CA VAL A 9 -2.49 11.86 2.89
C VAL A 9 -1.29 11.92 3.83
N ASP A 10 -1.02 10.83 4.55
CA ASP A 10 0.23 10.69 5.31
C ASP A 10 1.35 10.28 4.33
N GLU A 11 2.16 11.27 3.94
CA GLU A 11 3.28 11.08 3.01
C GLU A 11 4.31 10.06 3.52
N THR A 12 4.51 9.96 4.84
CA THR A 12 5.43 8.98 5.44
C THR A 12 4.94 7.55 5.21
N LYS A 13 3.63 7.34 5.37
CA LYS A 13 3.00 6.04 5.09
C LYS A 13 3.02 5.70 3.61
N VAL A 14 2.79 6.69 2.75
CA VAL A 14 2.91 6.51 1.30
C VAL A 14 4.33 6.07 0.94
N GLU A 15 5.36 6.74 1.46
CA GLU A 15 6.75 6.39 1.19
C GLU A 15 7.10 4.97 1.69
N ALA A 16 6.67 4.62 2.90
CA ALA A 16 6.87 3.28 3.46
C ALA A 16 6.19 2.19 2.61
N LEU A 17 4.96 2.46 2.14
CA LEU A 17 4.21 1.57 1.26
C LEU A 17 4.92 1.41 -0.09
N THR A 18 5.35 2.51 -0.72
CA THR A 18 6.09 2.48 -1.99
C THR A 18 7.35 1.64 -1.87
N ARG A 19 8.14 1.81 -0.80
CA ARG A 19 9.33 0.99 -0.53
C ARG A 19 8.97 -0.50 -0.38
N LYS A 20 7.91 -0.83 0.34
CA LYS A 20 7.42 -2.21 0.50
C LYS A 20 7.04 -2.84 -0.85
N ILE A 21 6.32 -2.11 -1.71
CA ILE A 21 5.91 -2.59 -3.04
C ILE A 21 7.12 -2.89 -3.92
N ILE A 22 8.11 -1.99 -3.96
CA ILE A 22 9.35 -2.20 -4.74
C ILE A 22 10.08 -3.46 -4.27
N LEU A 23 10.15 -3.71 -2.96
CA LEU A 23 10.78 -4.92 -2.42
C LEU A 23 10.02 -6.19 -2.78
N MET A 24 8.68 -6.17 -2.70
CA MET A 24 7.84 -7.30 -3.09
C MET A 24 8.00 -7.64 -4.58
N GLU A 25 8.00 -6.63 -5.45
CA GLU A 25 8.19 -6.82 -6.89
C GLU A 25 9.59 -7.35 -7.22
N ASN A 26 10.63 -6.77 -6.62
CA ASN A 26 12.01 -7.27 -6.80
C ASN A 26 12.18 -8.72 -6.34
N MET A 27 11.48 -9.13 -5.28
CA MET A 27 11.48 -10.52 -4.83
C MET A 27 10.70 -11.40 -5.82
N ASN A 28 9.57 -10.92 -6.34
CA ASN A 28 8.79 -11.65 -7.33
C ASN A 28 9.55 -11.83 -8.66
N LEU A 29 10.27 -10.81 -9.14
CA LEU A 29 11.12 -10.90 -10.33
C LEU A 29 12.22 -11.97 -10.21
N LYS A 30 12.71 -12.22 -8.99
CA LYS A 30 13.75 -13.24 -8.73
C LYS A 30 13.19 -14.64 -8.56
N THR A 31 11.99 -14.75 -7.99
CA THR A 31 11.43 -16.03 -7.54
C THR A 31 10.31 -16.53 -8.44
N HIS A 32 9.66 -15.65 -9.20
CA HIS A 32 8.46 -15.90 -9.99
C HIS A 32 7.31 -16.56 -9.18
N ASN A 33 7.26 -16.27 -7.87
CA ASN A 33 6.33 -16.92 -6.95
C ASN A 33 4.89 -16.39 -7.05
N LYS A 34 4.69 -15.17 -7.59
CA LYS A 34 3.39 -14.50 -7.66
C LYS A 34 3.10 -14.06 -9.09
N SER A 35 1.87 -14.27 -9.52
CA SER A 35 1.35 -13.71 -10.76
C SER A 35 0.96 -12.25 -10.59
N ASP A 36 0.80 -11.51 -11.69
CA ASP A 36 0.39 -10.10 -11.66
C ASP A 36 -0.91 -9.88 -10.85
N PRO A 37 -1.98 -10.71 -10.99
CA PRO A 37 -3.17 -10.56 -10.17
C PRO A 37 -2.91 -10.75 -8.67
N GLN A 38 -2.01 -11.65 -8.29
CA GLN A 38 -1.65 -11.88 -6.90
C GLN A 38 -0.84 -10.69 -6.34
N MET A 39 0.08 -10.13 -7.12
CA MET A 39 0.81 -8.92 -6.74
C MET A 39 -0.14 -7.73 -6.52
N ILE A 40 -1.14 -7.53 -7.39
CA ILE A 40 -2.15 -6.48 -7.22
C ILE A 40 -2.94 -6.68 -5.92
N SER A 41 -3.41 -7.91 -5.65
CA SER A 41 -4.15 -8.22 -4.42
C SER A 41 -3.32 -7.96 -3.16
N ASP A 42 -2.02 -8.28 -3.18
CA ASP A 42 -1.13 -8.09 -2.04
C ASP A 42 -0.85 -6.59 -1.78
N ILE A 43 -0.75 -5.79 -2.84
CA ILE A 43 -0.59 -4.33 -2.75
C ILE A 43 -1.84 -3.69 -2.16
N GLN A 44 -3.03 -4.08 -2.63
CA GLN A 44 -4.30 -3.59 -2.10
C GLN A 44 -4.42 -3.91 -0.59
N LYS A 45 -4.10 -5.15 -0.21
CA LYS A 45 -4.09 -5.54 1.20
C LYS A 45 -3.11 -4.72 2.03
N ALA A 46 -1.90 -4.46 1.51
CA ALA A 46 -0.91 -3.65 2.22
C ALA A 46 -1.38 -2.19 2.42
N ILE A 47 -2.16 -1.64 1.50
CA ILE A 47 -2.82 -0.33 1.64
C ILE A 47 -3.88 -0.39 2.72
N GLU A 48 -4.78 -1.36 2.66
CA GLU A 48 -5.85 -1.56 3.63
C GLU A 48 -5.31 -1.72 5.06
N GLU A 49 -4.24 -2.50 5.25
CA GLU A 49 -3.55 -2.64 6.54
C GLU A 49 -2.96 -1.31 7.04
N ALA A 50 -2.32 -0.53 6.15
CA ALA A 50 -1.74 0.76 6.51
C ALA A 50 -2.79 1.80 6.93
N VAL A 51 -3.99 1.70 6.35
CA VAL A 51 -5.16 2.56 6.63
C VAL A 51 -5.93 2.07 7.87
N GLN A 52 -6.22 0.77 8.01
CA GLN A 52 -6.91 0.20 9.18
C GLN A 52 -6.15 0.41 10.48
N CYS A 53 -4.83 0.52 10.44
CA CYS A 53 -4.04 0.86 11.63
C CYS A 53 -4.45 2.20 12.28
N TYR A 54 -5.19 3.08 11.59
CA TYR A 54 -5.74 4.32 12.17
C TYR A 54 -7.13 4.17 12.80
N SER A 55 -7.81 3.03 12.63
CA SER A 55 -9.13 2.80 13.26
C SER A 55 -9.04 2.30 14.71
N ASN A 56 -7.82 2.05 15.22
CA ASN A 56 -7.54 1.56 16.58
C ASN A 56 -6.77 2.58 17.46
N GLN A 57 -6.85 3.89 17.16
CA GLN A 57 -6.30 4.95 18.03
C GLN A 57 -7.39 5.74 18.72
#